data_AF-A0A3N1SV79-F1
#
_entry.id   AF-A0A3N1SV79-F1
#
_cell.length_a   1.000
_cell.length_b   1.000
_cell.length_c   1.000
_cell.angle_alpha   90.00
_cell.angle_beta   90.00
_cell.angle_gamma   90.00
#
_symmetry.space_group_name_H-M   'P 1'
#
loop_
_entity.id
_entity.type
_entity.pdbx_description
1 polymer ?
#
loop_
_entity_poly.entity_id
_entity_poly.type
_entity_poly.pdbx_seq_one_letter_code
_entity_poly.pdbx_strand_id
1 'polypeptide(L)'
;MSAMTVQLTEDVPQRGVRHTEAALLCPDRALRDVDEHLRVRLSAPPPMPLLADVLVAELPSVALLSAGRPPHEDPARYTAGLADCHPGALVVAAYRGPCCWLRFGGRPRLLVREPWWPVQSWAVWASVAHVWLVAGRDPDEFDPAVVRVVRTVRGYRPAASPSWISSDTSGSGASGPGSPGLASGGSSALSRASASAASADCDRPAEEYRNSALR
;
A
#
# COMPACT_ATOMS: atom_id res chain seq x y z
N MET A 1 9.44 14.35 26.27
CA MET A 1 8.41 14.74 25.27
C MET A 1 7.41 13.61 25.20
N SER A 2 6.11 13.90 25.32
CA SER A 2 5.07 12.89 25.21
C SER A 2 4.91 12.47 23.75
N ALA A 3 4.86 11.16 23.48
CA ALA A 3 4.77 10.64 22.11
C ALA A 3 3.44 11.03 21.47
N MET A 4 3.48 11.55 20.23
CA MET A 4 2.26 11.78 19.46
C MET A 4 1.74 10.46 18.92
N THR A 5 0.42 10.27 18.94
CA THR A 5 -0.19 9.06 18.36
C THR A 5 -0.94 9.42 17.09
N VAL A 6 -0.63 8.74 15.99
CA VAL A 6 -1.41 8.81 14.75
C VAL A 6 -2.21 7.53 14.60
N GLN A 7 -3.53 7.67 14.57
CA GLN A 7 -4.45 6.59 14.26
C GLN A 7 -4.78 6.63 12.78
N LEU A 8 -4.48 5.56 12.05
CA LEU A 8 -4.81 5.41 10.64
C LEU A 8 -5.81 4.28 10.49
N THR A 9 -6.94 4.58 9.86
CA THR A 9 -7.92 3.60 9.43
C THR A 9 -7.98 3.61 7.92
N GLU A 10 -7.56 2.51 7.31
CA GLU A 10 -7.40 2.41 5.87
C GLU A 10 -8.40 1.41 5.29
N ASP A 11 -8.92 1.71 4.10
CA ASP A 11 -9.64 0.70 3.33
C ASP A 11 -8.68 -0.29 2.66
N VAL A 12 -9.17 -1.48 2.29
CA VAL A 12 -8.41 -2.41 1.43
C VAL A 12 -8.00 -1.68 0.15
N PRO A 13 -6.72 -1.77 -0.28
CA PRO A 13 -6.24 -1.02 -1.42
C PRO A 13 -6.91 -1.52 -2.70
N GLN A 14 -7.31 -0.61 -3.57
CA GLN A 14 -7.87 -0.92 -4.87
C GLN A 14 -6.95 -0.39 -5.96
N ARG A 15 -6.25 -1.30 -6.65
CA ARG A 15 -5.34 -0.96 -7.78
C ARG A 15 -4.29 0.11 -7.45
N GLY A 16 -3.72 0.04 -6.24
CA GLY A 16 -2.71 1.00 -5.79
C GLY A 16 -3.27 2.29 -5.18
N VAL A 17 -4.60 2.46 -5.14
CA VAL A 17 -5.29 3.56 -4.45
C VAL A 17 -5.77 3.08 -3.09
N ARG A 18 -5.69 3.94 -2.09
CA ARG A 18 -6.15 3.65 -0.74
C ARG A 18 -6.72 4.90 -0.08
N HIS A 19 -7.99 4.82 0.28
CA HIS A 19 -8.63 5.82 1.13
C HIS A 19 -8.22 5.59 2.59
N THR A 20 -7.86 6.68 3.27
CA THR A 20 -7.32 6.66 4.63
C THR A 20 -8.01 7.72 5.46
N GLU A 21 -8.71 7.30 6.51
CA GLU A 21 -9.16 8.16 7.60
C GLU A 21 -8.06 8.19 8.66
N ALA A 22 -7.63 9.37 9.06
CA ALA A 22 -6.51 9.55 9.94
C ALA A 22 -6.81 10.52 11.07
N ALA A 23 -6.13 10.34 12.19
CA ALA A 23 -6.22 11.26 13.29
C ALA A 23 -4.93 11.43 14.06
N LEU A 24 -4.60 12.68 14.34
CA LEU A 24 -3.50 13.06 15.22
C LEU A 24 -4.03 13.29 16.63
N LEU A 25 -3.53 12.48 17.56
CA LEU A 25 -3.80 12.61 18.99
C LEU A 25 -2.62 13.28 19.66
N CYS A 26 -2.84 14.53 20.07
CA CYS A 26 -1.87 15.30 20.83
C CYS A 26 -2.06 15.00 22.33
N PRO A 27 -1.03 14.51 23.05
CA PRO A 27 -1.17 14.20 24.47
C PRO A 27 -1.52 15.42 25.33
N ASP A 28 -1.10 16.61 24.89
CA ASP A 28 -1.27 17.85 25.64
C ASP A 28 -2.56 18.62 25.25
N ARG A 29 -3.37 18.08 24.34
CA ARG A 29 -4.62 18.72 23.88
C ARG A 29 -5.77 17.72 23.89
N ALA A 30 -6.92 18.16 24.37
CA ALA A 30 -8.16 17.38 24.27
C ALA A 30 -8.70 17.30 22.83
N LEU A 31 -8.17 18.13 21.92
CA LEU A 31 -8.57 18.18 20.52
C LEU A 31 -7.85 17.11 19.70
N ARG A 32 -8.64 16.43 18.87
CA ARG A 32 -8.19 15.47 17.86
C ARG A 32 -8.34 16.12 16.50
N ASP A 33 -7.25 16.21 15.75
CA ASP A 33 -7.29 16.61 14.35
C ASP A 33 -7.61 15.36 13.51
N VAL A 34 -8.67 15.43 12.71
CA VAL A 34 -9.12 14.34 11.84
C VAL A 34 -8.92 14.76 10.38
N ASP A 35 -8.45 13.82 9.58
CA ASP A 35 -8.12 14.00 8.17
C ASP A 35 -8.62 12.80 7.37
N GLU A 36 -9.09 13.03 6.15
CA GLU A 36 -9.42 11.99 5.19
C GLU A 36 -8.63 12.27 3.90
N HIS A 37 -7.88 11.28 3.43
CA HIS A 37 -7.03 11.47 2.27
C HIS A 37 -6.89 10.22 1.40
N LEU A 38 -6.63 10.45 0.12
CA LEU A 38 -6.30 9.46 -0.88
C LEU A 38 -4.79 9.26 -0.98
N ARG A 39 -4.34 8.07 -0.60
CA ARG A 39 -2.97 7.62 -0.84
C ARG A 39 -2.90 6.78 -2.10
N VAL A 40 -2.06 7.19 -3.04
CA VAL A 40 -1.92 6.52 -4.34
C VAL A 40 -0.47 6.12 -4.58
N ARG A 41 -0.26 4.88 -4.97
CA ARG A 41 1.03 4.42 -5.52
C ARG A 41 1.15 4.87 -6.97
N LEU A 42 2.31 5.33 -7.40
CA LEU A 42 2.54 5.83 -8.76
C LEU A 42 2.27 4.78 -9.85
N SER A 43 2.33 3.48 -9.52
CA SER A 43 1.94 2.39 -10.41
C SER A 43 0.43 2.24 -10.64
N ALA A 44 -0.40 3.03 -9.96
CA ALA A 44 -1.84 3.05 -10.16
C ALA A 44 -2.19 3.56 -11.57
N PRO A 45 -3.28 3.04 -12.19
CA PRO A 45 -3.66 3.44 -13.53
C PRO A 45 -4.11 4.90 -13.57
N PRO A 46 -3.86 5.63 -14.68
CA PRO A 46 -4.44 6.95 -14.89
C PRO A 46 -5.98 6.92 -14.83
N PRO A 47 -6.64 7.98 -14.30
CA PRO A 47 -6.07 9.23 -13.82
C PRO A 47 -5.72 9.21 -12.31
N MET A 48 -5.69 8.06 -11.65
CA MET A 48 -5.66 7.96 -10.19
C MET A 48 -4.53 8.74 -9.53
N PRO A 49 -3.27 8.74 -10.04
CA PRO A 49 -2.20 9.52 -9.41
C PRO A 49 -2.49 11.02 -9.33
N LEU A 50 -3.30 11.58 -10.23
CA LEU A 50 -3.65 13.01 -10.23
C LEU A 50 -4.63 13.38 -9.12
N LEU A 51 -5.32 12.39 -8.53
CA LEU A 51 -6.27 12.56 -7.44
C LEU A 51 -5.64 12.30 -6.06
N ALA A 52 -4.33 12.06 -6.03
CA ALA A 52 -3.64 11.70 -4.80
C ALA A 52 -3.42 12.93 -3.92
N ASP A 53 -3.81 12.85 -2.64
CA ASP A 53 -3.33 13.77 -1.61
C ASP A 53 -1.92 13.34 -1.13
N VAL A 54 -1.68 12.03 -1.16
CA VAL A 54 -0.40 11.39 -0.84
C VAL A 54 0.04 10.49 -1.98
N LEU A 55 1.11 10.87 -2.67
CA LEU A 55 1.70 10.08 -3.76
C LEU A 55 2.91 9.29 -3.26
N VAL A 56 2.96 7.99 -3.57
CA VAL A 56 4.06 7.11 -3.16
C VAL A 56 4.69 6.45 -4.40
N ALA A 57 5.99 6.60 -4.56
CA ALA A 57 6.76 6.03 -5.67
C ALA A 57 7.99 5.27 -5.16
N GLU A 58 8.32 4.19 -5.84
CA GLU A 58 9.64 3.56 -5.68
C GLU A 58 10.62 4.25 -6.63
N LEU A 59 11.85 4.53 -6.16
CA LEU A 59 12.87 5.11 -7.03
C LEU A 59 13.31 4.08 -8.07
N PRO A 60 13.33 4.44 -9.38
CA PRO A 60 13.85 3.56 -10.42
C PRO A 60 15.28 3.10 -10.12
N SER A 61 15.56 1.81 -10.33
CA SER A 61 16.93 1.28 -10.24
C SER A 61 17.75 1.75 -11.44
N VAL A 62 18.97 2.23 -11.20
CA VAL A 62 19.87 2.83 -12.22
C VAL A 62 20.38 1.79 -13.25
N ALA A 63 20.09 0.50 -13.05
CA ALA A 63 20.65 -0.62 -13.82
C ALA A 63 20.12 -0.78 -15.26
N LEU A 64 19.22 0.10 -15.76
CA LEU A 64 18.60 -0.03 -17.09
C LEU A 64 18.89 1.12 -18.05
N LEU A 65 19.99 1.87 -17.87
CA LEU A 65 20.36 2.95 -18.79
C LEU A 65 21.79 2.81 -19.30
N SER A 66 21.97 1.90 -20.27
CA SER A 66 23.06 1.96 -21.26
C SER A 66 22.83 3.05 -22.33
N ALA A 67 21.88 3.97 -22.13
CA ALA A 67 21.53 5.00 -23.08
C ALA A 67 21.23 6.31 -22.36
N GLY A 68 22.28 7.11 -22.14
CA GLY A 68 22.13 8.48 -21.68
C GLY A 68 21.84 8.59 -20.18
N ARG A 69 22.48 9.60 -19.59
CA ARG A 69 22.42 9.97 -18.17
C ARG A 69 20.99 9.87 -17.60
N PRO A 70 20.76 9.16 -16.47
CA PRO A 70 19.45 9.15 -15.82
C PRO A 70 19.04 10.58 -15.46
N PRO A 71 17.82 11.04 -15.82
CA PRO A 71 17.39 12.41 -15.57
C PRO A 71 17.23 12.77 -14.08
N HIS A 72 17.36 11.83 -13.14
CA HIS A 72 17.31 12.12 -11.71
C HIS A 72 18.30 11.28 -10.91
N GLU A 73 19.55 11.73 -10.82
CA GLU A 73 20.50 11.26 -9.80
C GLU A 73 20.15 11.75 -8.39
N ASP A 74 19.38 12.85 -8.29
CA ASP A 74 18.97 13.46 -7.03
C ASP A 74 17.51 13.09 -6.67
N PRO A 75 17.30 12.24 -5.64
CA PRO A 75 15.97 11.88 -5.16
C PRO A 75 15.11 13.07 -4.73
N ALA A 76 15.71 14.16 -4.25
CA ALA A 76 14.96 15.36 -3.86
C ALA A 76 14.42 16.11 -5.09
N ARG A 77 15.18 16.12 -6.20
CA ARG A 77 14.66 16.62 -7.48
C ARG A 77 13.59 15.72 -8.06
N TYR A 78 13.73 14.40 -7.89
CA TYR A 78 12.71 13.45 -8.35
C TYR A 78 11.37 13.66 -7.64
N THR A 79 11.38 13.80 -6.30
CA THR A 79 10.14 14.08 -5.55
C THR A 79 9.56 15.45 -5.90
N ALA A 80 10.40 16.46 -6.18
CA ALA A 80 9.95 17.76 -6.67
C ALA A 80 9.26 17.65 -8.04
N GLY A 81 9.89 17.01 -9.03
CA GLY A 81 9.28 16.81 -10.34
C GLY A 81 7.99 15.98 -10.29
N LEU A 82 7.92 14.98 -9.42
CA LEU A 82 6.68 14.26 -9.17
C LEU A 82 5.59 15.15 -8.59
N ALA A 83 5.90 16.04 -7.65
CA ALA A 83 4.92 17.00 -7.12
C ALA A 83 4.43 17.97 -8.20
N ASP A 84 5.30 18.42 -9.10
CA ASP A 84 4.92 19.30 -10.20
C ASP A 84 3.93 18.61 -11.18
N CYS A 85 4.11 17.30 -11.39
CA CYS A 85 3.20 16.49 -12.22
C CYS A 85 1.88 16.11 -11.51
N HIS A 86 1.83 16.19 -10.18
CA HIS A 86 0.69 15.72 -9.37
C HIS A 86 0.30 16.82 -8.36
N PRO A 87 -0.31 17.92 -8.82
CA PRO A 87 -0.54 19.11 -8.00
C PRO A 87 -1.50 18.89 -6.83
N GLY A 88 -2.29 17.80 -6.84
CA GLY A 88 -3.12 17.41 -5.70
C GLY A 88 -2.32 16.83 -4.52
N ALA A 89 -1.11 16.33 -4.76
CA ALA A 89 -0.33 15.63 -3.75
C ALA A 89 0.42 16.61 -2.84
N LEU A 90 -0.11 16.81 -1.63
CA LEU A 90 0.57 17.60 -0.58
C LEU A 90 1.81 16.89 -0.03
N VAL A 91 1.82 15.56 -0.12
CA VAL A 91 2.97 14.72 0.22
C VAL A 91 3.35 13.83 -0.95
N VAL A 92 4.61 13.93 -1.38
CA VAL A 92 5.21 13.00 -2.34
C VAL A 92 6.33 12.24 -1.64
N ALA A 93 6.22 10.92 -1.60
CA ALA A 93 7.21 10.03 -1.01
C ALA A 93 7.85 9.18 -2.10
N ALA A 94 9.15 9.33 -2.31
CA ALA A 94 9.94 8.45 -3.15
C ALA A 94 10.86 7.61 -2.26
N TYR A 95 10.85 6.28 -2.37
CA TYR A 95 11.66 5.42 -1.50
C TYR A 95 12.59 4.45 -2.26
N ARG A 96 13.67 4.06 -1.58
CA ARG A 96 14.56 2.96 -1.98
C ARG A 96 15.08 2.26 -0.73
N GLY A 97 14.68 1.01 -0.52
CA GLY A 97 15.09 0.23 0.65
C GLY A 97 14.75 0.96 1.97
N PRO A 98 15.74 1.22 2.85
CA PRO A 98 15.54 1.89 4.12
C PRO A 98 15.50 3.42 4.02
N CYS A 99 15.59 4.00 2.83
CA CYS A 99 15.56 5.45 2.65
C CYS A 99 14.26 5.90 1.99
N CYS A 100 13.70 7.01 2.45
CA CYS A 100 12.55 7.66 1.86
C CYS A 100 12.76 9.17 1.80
N TRP A 101 12.67 9.72 0.60
CA TRP A 101 12.70 11.15 0.35
C TRP A 101 11.26 11.62 0.27
N LEU A 102 10.89 12.51 1.19
CA LEU A 102 9.61 13.18 1.24
C LEU A 102 9.75 14.58 0.65
N ARG A 103 8.74 15.01 -0.08
CA ARG A 103 8.41 16.41 -0.28
C ARG A 103 7.06 16.64 0.37
N PHE A 104 7.02 17.41 1.44
CA PHE A 104 5.82 17.64 2.23
C PHE A 104 5.81 19.09 2.71
N GLY A 105 4.72 19.81 2.47
CA GLY A 105 4.67 21.28 2.68
C GLY A 105 5.64 22.04 1.76
N GLY A 106 5.95 21.49 0.58
CA GLY A 106 6.92 22.05 -0.36
C GLY A 106 8.40 21.89 0.04
N ARG A 107 8.68 21.28 1.21
CA ARG A 107 10.03 21.10 1.75
C ARG A 107 10.53 19.66 1.53
N PRO A 108 11.78 19.47 1.10
CA PRO A 108 12.39 18.16 1.01
C PRO A 108 12.80 17.66 2.40
N ARG A 109 12.62 16.37 2.67
CA ARG A 109 13.11 15.70 3.89
C ARG A 109 13.49 14.27 3.59
N LEU A 110 14.63 13.84 4.15
CA LEU A 110 15.06 12.45 4.10
C LEU A 110 14.67 11.75 5.40
N LEU A 111 13.99 10.62 5.28
CA LEU A 111 13.78 9.67 6.35
C LEU A 111 14.65 8.44 6.08
N VAL A 112 15.41 8.02 7.09
CA VAL A 112 16.18 6.78 7.08
C VAL A 112 15.59 5.88 8.15
N ARG A 113 15.16 4.67 7.76
CA ARG A 113 14.58 3.72 8.70
C ARG A 113 15.68 3.17 9.59
N GLU A 114 15.57 3.47 10.88
CA GLU A 114 16.45 2.93 11.91
C GLU A 114 15.94 1.58 12.45
N PRO A 115 16.81 0.71 13.00
CA PRO A 115 16.41 -0.60 13.53
C PRO A 115 15.35 -0.55 14.63
N TRP A 116 15.30 0.52 15.43
CA TRP A 116 14.36 0.69 16.53
C TRP A 116 13.07 1.41 16.13
N TRP A 117 12.93 1.81 14.87
CA TRP A 117 11.72 2.48 14.41
C TRP A 117 10.54 1.51 14.29
N PRO A 118 9.30 2.01 14.43
CA PRO A 118 8.12 1.23 14.11
C PRO A 118 8.22 0.65 12.70
N VAL A 119 7.97 -0.66 12.58
CA VAL A 119 7.98 -1.39 11.30
C VAL A 119 6.73 -1.01 10.49
N GLN A 120 6.75 0.18 9.92
CA GLN A 120 5.68 0.69 9.05
C GLN A 120 6.23 0.95 7.65
N SER A 121 5.39 0.72 6.64
CA SER A 121 5.76 0.98 5.25
C SER A 121 5.97 2.48 5.00
N TRP A 122 6.72 2.83 3.95
CA TRP A 122 6.89 4.23 3.56
C TRP A 122 5.57 4.89 3.16
N ALA A 123 4.63 4.12 2.64
CA ALA A 123 3.29 4.60 2.33
C ALA A 123 2.54 5.04 3.60
N VAL A 124 2.70 4.30 4.71
CA VAL A 124 2.12 4.68 6.01
C VAL A 124 2.78 5.95 6.53
N TRP A 125 4.12 6.05 6.51
CA TRP A 125 4.81 7.26 6.94
C TRP A 125 4.48 8.50 6.09
N ALA A 126 4.22 8.32 4.79
CA ALA A 126 3.75 9.39 3.93
C ALA A 126 2.36 9.91 4.36
N SER A 127 1.42 9.00 4.72
CA SER A 127 0.14 9.39 5.32
C SER A 127 0.30 10.10 6.66
N VAL A 128 1.22 9.63 7.52
CA VAL A 128 1.51 10.30 8.79
C VAL A 128 2.02 11.74 8.54
N ALA A 129 2.91 11.92 7.57
CA ALA A 129 3.41 13.26 7.20
C ALA A 129 2.29 14.16 6.66
N HIS A 130 1.31 13.61 5.92
CA HIS A 130 0.15 14.37 5.45
C HIS A 130 -0.68 14.91 6.62
N VAL A 131 -1.03 14.02 7.56
CA VAL A 131 -1.83 14.37 8.74
C VAL A 131 -1.10 15.40 9.61
N TRP A 132 0.23 15.29 9.73
CA TRP A 132 1.05 16.27 10.41
C TRP A 132 0.90 17.67 9.80
N LEU A 133 0.96 17.77 8.46
CA LEU A 133 0.76 19.03 7.74
C LEU A 133 -0.66 19.58 7.90
N VAL A 134 -1.68 18.74 7.73
CA VAL A 134 -3.09 19.15 7.83
C VAL A 134 -3.43 19.64 9.24
N ALA A 135 -2.80 19.05 10.27
CA ALA A 135 -2.89 19.52 11.64
C ALA A 135 -2.11 20.83 11.91
N GLY A 136 -1.54 21.47 10.87
CA GLY A 136 -0.83 22.73 10.96
C GLY A 136 0.51 22.67 11.68
N ARG A 137 1.14 21.48 11.73
CA ARG A 137 2.44 21.29 12.38
C ARG A 137 3.58 21.60 11.42
N ASP A 138 4.70 22.08 11.96
CA ASP A 138 5.86 22.43 11.15
C ASP A 138 6.48 21.15 10.55
N PRO A 139 6.71 21.08 9.23
CA PRO A 139 7.47 20.00 8.61
C PRO A 139 8.78 19.68 9.32
N ASP A 140 9.50 20.67 9.84
CA ASP A 140 10.83 20.46 10.44
C ASP A 140 10.74 19.70 11.77
N GLU A 141 9.62 19.82 12.50
CA GLU A 141 9.35 19.12 13.77
C GLU A 141 8.95 17.65 13.60
N PHE A 142 8.72 17.19 12.37
CA PHE A 142 8.23 15.83 12.11
C PHE A 142 9.29 14.76 12.39
N ASP A 143 9.29 14.16 13.58
CA ASP A 143 10.20 13.07 13.93
C ASP A 143 9.49 11.69 14.05
N PRO A 144 9.78 10.74 13.14
CA PRO A 144 9.21 9.39 13.20
C PRO A 144 9.51 8.62 14.50
N ALA A 145 10.61 8.93 15.20
CA ALA A 145 11.00 8.20 16.41
C ALA A 145 10.05 8.46 17.59
N VAL A 146 9.36 9.60 17.61
CA VAL A 146 8.42 10.00 18.67
C VAL A 146 6.95 9.85 18.28
N VAL A 147 6.67 9.33 17.08
CA VAL A 147 5.32 9.10 16.57
C VAL A 147 4.93 7.64 16.70
N ARG A 148 3.90 7.37 17.51
CA ARG A 148 3.27 6.05 17.60
C ARG A 148 2.18 5.93 16.53
N VAL A 149 2.32 4.96 15.64
CA VAL A 149 1.31 4.68 14.61
C VAL A 149 0.42 3.51 15.04
N VAL A 150 -0.88 3.75 15.13
CA VAL A 150 -1.90 2.71 15.33
C VAL A 150 -2.66 2.56 14.01
N ARG A 151 -2.53 1.40 13.36
CA ARG A 151 -3.11 1.15 12.03
C ARG A 151 -4.23 0.11 12.12
N THR A 152 -5.34 0.39 11.46
CA THR A 152 -6.46 -0.53 11.27
C THR A 152 -6.81 -0.59 9.78
N VAL A 153 -7.09 -1.79 9.26
CA VAL A 153 -7.51 -1.98 7.86
C VAL A 153 -8.95 -2.48 7.82
N ARG A 154 -9.87 -1.69 7.25
CA ARG A 154 -11.28 -2.03 7.04
C ARG A 154 -11.43 -2.88 5.79
N GLY A 155 -12.35 -3.85 5.81
CA GLY A 155 -12.69 -4.67 4.64
C GLY A 155 -11.80 -5.90 4.40
N TYR A 156 -10.81 -6.15 5.27
CA TYR A 156 -10.12 -7.44 5.28
C TYR A 156 -11.08 -8.50 5.83
N ARG A 157 -11.68 -9.30 4.94
CA ARG A 157 -12.33 -10.55 5.32
C ARG A 157 -11.22 -11.59 5.40
N PRO A 158 -10.84 -12.10 6.59
CA PRO A 158 -9.94 -13.24 6.66
C PRO A 158 -10.56 -14.34 5.80
N ALA A 159 -9.78 -14.93 4.90
CA ALA A 159 -10.23 -16.11 4.18
C ALA A 159 -10.72 -17.09 5.24
N ALA A 160 -12.00 -17.44 5.20
CA ALA A 160 -12.52 -18.50 6.05
C ALA A 160 -11.60 -19.70 5.80
N SER A 161 -10.96 -20.21 6.86
CA SER A 161 -10.15 -21.42 6.78
C SER A 161 -10.96 -22.44 5.97
N PRO A 162 -10.37 -23.09 4.95
CA PRO A 162 -11.11 -24.05 4.15
C PRO A 162 -11.56 -25.15 5.10
N SER A 163 -12.82 -25.08 5.51
CA SER A 163 -13.49 -26.14 6.23
C SER A 163 -13.58 -27.27 5.22
N TRP A 164 -12.62 -28.18 5.27
CA TRP A 164 -12.72 -29.47 4.60
C TRP A 164 -13.83 -30.23 5.33
N ILE A 165 -15.07 -29.87 5.01
CA ILE A 165 -16.24 -30.64 5.43
C ILE A 165 -16.34 -31.75 4.41
N SER A 166 -15.91 -32.92 4.90
CA SER A 166 -16.22 -34.25 4.43
C SER A 166 -17.44 -34.30 3.53
N SER A 167 -17.20 -34.63 2.26
CA SER A 167 -18.26 -35.15 1.41
C SER A 167 -18.59 -36.55 1.91
N ASP A 168 -19.63 -36.66 2.73
CA ASP A 168 -20.25 -37.95 2.99
C ASP A 168 -21.76 -37.87 2.76
N THR A 169 -22.17 -38.76 1.86
CA THR A 169 -23.48 -39.44 1.75
C THR A 169 -24.65 -38.78 1.02
N SER A 170 -24.84 -39.30 -0.20
CA SER A 170 -26.00 -40.11 -0.60
C SER A 170 -27.34 -39.43 -0.93
N GLY A 171 -27.83 -39.67 -2.14
CA GLY A 171 -29.29 -39.71 -2.38
C GLY A 171 -29.79 -39.53 -3.81
N SER A 172 -29.70 -40.60 -4.61
CA SER A 172 -30.78 -41.18 -5.44
C SER A 172 -31.45 -40.40 -6.60
N GLY A 173 -31.18 -40.86 -7.83
CA GLY A 173 -32.22 -41.43 -8.72
C GLY A 173 -32.91 -40.52 -9.75
N ALA A 174 -32.63 -40.73 -11.05
CA ALA A 174 -33.63 -41.14 -12.05
C ALA A 174 -33.01 -41.24 -13.46
N SER A 175 -33.30 -42.37 -14.10
CA SER A 175 -32.83 -42.85 -15.41
C SER A 175 -33.62 -42.26 -16.59
N GLY A 176 -33.02 -42.23 -17.80
CA GLY A 176 -33.77 -42.05 -19.06
C GLY A 176 -32.86 -41.84 -20.30
N PRO A 177 -32.89 -42.71 -21.33
CA PRO A 177 -31.86 -42.80 -22.37
C PRO A 177 -32.25 -42.12 -23.71
N GLY A 178 -31.24 -41.75 -24.51
CA GLY A 178 -31.43 -41.33 -25.90
C GLY A 178 -30.11 -41.08 -26.64
N SER A 179 -29.78 -41.94 -27.59
CA SER A 179 -28.74 -41.81 -28.63
C SER A 179 -29.07 -42.81 -29.74
N PRO A 180 -28.55 -42.72 -30.98
CA PRO A 180 -27.51 -41.83 -31.51
C PRO A 180 -27.83 -41.19 -32.88
N GLY A 181 -26.98 -40.27 -33.36
CA GLY A 181 -26.99 -39.78 -34.73
C GLY A 181 -25.70 -39.04 -35.10
N LEU A 182 -24.93 -39.64 -35.99
CA LEU A 182 -23.60 -39.24 -36.50
C LEU A 182 -23.63 -38.01 -37.42
N ALA A 183 -22.62 -37.13 -37.33
CA ALA A 183 -21.68 -36.81 -38.43
C ALA A 183 -20.77 -35.59 -38.14
N SER A 184 -19.47 -35.87 -38.09
CA SER A 184 -18.35 -35.20 -38.77
C SER A 184 -18.14 -33.68 -38.74
N GLY A 185 -16.97 -33.28 -38.22
CA GLY A 185 -16.03 -32.41 -38.95
C GLY A 185 -15.95 -30.94 -38.52
N GLY A 186 -14.79 -30.52 -38.01
CA GLY A 186 -14.42 -29.10 -37.99
C GLY A 186 -13.54 -28.68 -36.81
N SER A 187 -12.22 -28.83 -36.98
CA SER A 187 -11.20 -28.17 -36.15
C SER A 187 -11.40 -26.66 -36.12
N SER A 188 -11.37 -26.04 -34.94
CA SER A 188 -10.97 -24.64 -34.76
C SER A 188 -10.57 -24.39 -33.30
N ALA A 189 -9.31 -24.02 -33.13
CA ALA A 189 -8.63 -23.74 -31.88
C ALA A 189 -9.15 -22.46 -31.22
N LEU A 190 -9.36 -22.48 -29.91
CA LEU A 190 -9.32 -21.29 -29.06
C LEU A 190 -8.72 -21.69 -27.71
N SER A 191 -7.40 -21.55 -27.61
CA SER A 191 -6.65 -21.65 -26.36
C SER A 191 -7.11 -20.56 -25.39
N ARG A 192 -7.66 -20.99 -24.25
CA ARG A 192 -7.89 -20.15 -23.09
C ARG A 192 -6.56 -19.74 -22.47
N ALA A 193 -6.49 -18.44 -22.19
CA ALA A 193 -5.81 -17.74 -21.10
C ALA A 193 -4.93 -18.57 -20.15
N SER A 194 -3.72 -18.05 -19.89
CA SER A 194 -3.31 -17.70 -18.53
C SER A 194 -2.13 -16.73 -18.57
N ALA A 195 -2.37 -15.53 -18.05
CA ALA A 195 -1.35 -14.56 -17.69
C ALA A 195 -0.62 -15.07 -16.44
N SER A 196 0.69 -15.22 -16.51
CA SER A 196 1.53 -15.32 -15.31
C SER A 196 2.07 -13.92 -14.98
N ALA A 197 1.22 -13.14 -14.32
CA ALA A 197 1.66 -12.01 -13.53
C ALA A 197 2.18 -12.55 -12.18
N ALA A 198 3.50 -12.71 -12.06
CA ALA A 198 4.14 -12.94 -10.76
C ALA A 198 4.30 -11.58 -10.05
N SER A 199 3.22 -11.11 -9.45
CA SER A 199 3.20 -10.03 -8.45
C SER A 199 2.62 -10.61 -7.17
N ALA A 200 3.47 -11.18 -6.33
CA ALA A 200 3.18 -11.43 -4.92
C ALA A 200 4.03 -10.42 -4.14
N ASP A 201 3.46 -9.32 -3.65
CA ASP A 201 2.61 -9.27 -2.45
C ASP A 201 3.38 -9.72 -1.21
N CYS A 202 3.86 -8.75 -0.44
CA CYS A 202 4.41 -8.92 0.90
C CYS A 202 3.84 -7.81 1.77
N ASP A 203 2.51 -7.80 1.91
CA ASP A 203 1.80 -7.07 2.96
C ASP A 203 1.22 -8.09 3.96
N ARG A 204 2.07 -9.00 4.45
CA ARG A 204 1.71 -9.95 5.51
C ARG A 204 1.96 -9.27 6.86
N PRO A 205 0.96 -9.20 7.77
CA PRO A 205 1.21 -8.75 9.14
C PRO A 205 2.13 -9.75 9.84
N ALA A 206 3.04 -9.24 10.68
CA ALA A 206 3.96 -10.05 11.47
C ALA A 206 3.18 -11.02 12.36
N GLU A 207 3.30 -12.33 12.08
CA GLU A 207 2.82 -13.37 12.98
C GLU A 207 3.72 -13.37 14.24
N GLU A 208 3.05 -13.32 15.38
CA GLU A 208 3.59 -13.33 16.73
C GLU A 208 4.35 -14.65 16.98
N TYR A 209 5.68 -14.57 17.11
CA TYR A 209 6.52 -15.73 17.38
C TYR A 209 6.30 -16.16 18.84
N ARG A 210 5.54 -17.25 19.03
CA ARG A 210 5.42 -17.93 20.32
C ARG A 210 6.80 -18.43 20.76
N ASN A 211 7.28 -17.89 21.88
CA ASN A 211 8.39 -18.42 22.67
C ASN A 211 8.17 -19.92 22.93
N SER A 212 9.05 -20.76 22.40
CA SER A 212 9.30 -22.11 22.89
C SER A 212 10.76 -22.17 23.28
N ALA A 213 11.02 -21.92 24.56
CA ALA A 213 12.32 -22.18 25.16
C ALA A 213 12.13 -22.84 26.53
N LEU A 214 12.63 -24.08 26.60
CA LEU A 214 13.23 -24.75 27.75
C LEU A 214 12.30 -25.49 28.74
N ARG A 215 12.19 -26.80 28.52
CA ARG A 215 12.51 -27.80 29.55
C ARG A 215 13.61 -28.71 29.03
#